data_AF-A0A849ECA5-F1
#
_entry.id   AF-A0A849ECA5-F1
#
_cell.length_a   1.000
_cell.length_b   1.000
_cell.length_c   1.000
_cell.angle_alpha   90.00
_cell.angle_beta   90.00
_cell.angle_gamma   90.00
#
_symmetry.space_group_name_H-M   'P 1'
#
loop_
_entity.id
_entity.type
_entity.pdbx_description
1 polymer ?
#
loop_
_entity_poly.entity_id
_entity_poly.type
_entity_poly.pdbx_seq_one_letter_code
_entity_poly.pdbx_strand_id
1 'polypeptide(L)'
;MTSIYQNPTLHIRESGKKTASQTGYDGYVEPDTKIPPKPAKVIKDVTVNGVLIAEADIMAEAQNHPADTPGAALAQAAHALTVRELLLQEAGRLGVEAPATAGDGKREEAREDTVIRLLIEQEVDVPQAGDEECRRIYAVNRHRFCS
;
A
#
# COMPACT_ATOMS: atom_id res chain seq x y z
N MET A 1 12.19 -44.54 10.53
CA MET A 1 11.24 -43.41 10.69
C MET A 1 9.86 -44.00 10.91
N THR A 2 9.32 -43.85 12.12
CA THR A 2 8.03 -44.41 12.51
C THR A 2 6.92 -43.49 12.01
N SER A 3 6.11 -43.97 11.06
CA SER A 3 4.91 -43.28 10.60
C SER A 3 3.84 -43.41 11.69
N ILE A 4 3.49 -42.29 12.33
CA ILE A 4 2.66 -42.27 13.55
C ILE A 4 1.15 -42.27 13.21
N TYR A 5 0.79 -42.10 11.93
CA TYR A 5 -0.60 -42.19 11.49
C TYR A 5 -0.67 -42.48 9.99
N GLN A 6 -1.52 -43.44 9.62
CA GLN A 6 -1.87 -43.74 8.23
C GLN A 6 -3.38 -43.73 8.11
N ASN A 7 -3.92 -42.78 7.35
CA ASN A 7 -5.36 -42.62 7.18
C ASN A 7 -5.91 -43.76 6.30
N PRO A 8 -6.77 -44.66 6.83
CA PRO A 8 -7.23 -45.84 6.12
C PRO A 8 -8.17 -45.53 4.94
N THR A 9 -8.68 -44.30 4.83
CA THR A 9 -9.55 -43.88 3.72
C THR A 9 -8.80 -43.32 2.51
N LEU A 10 -7.51 -43.02 2.66
CA LEU A 10 -6.67 -42.52 1.57
C LEU A 10 -6.05 -43.69 0.80
N HIS A 11 -6.75 -44.15 -0.23
CA HIS A 11 -6.16 -45.01 -1.24
C HIS A 11 -5.21 -44.16 -2.12
N ILE A 12 -3.90 -44.33 -1.95
CA ILE A 12 -2.91 -43.78 -2.88
C ILE A 12 -3.10 -44.49 -4.21
N ARG A 13 -3.72 -43.82 -5.19
CA ARG A 13 -3.74 -44.32 -6.57
C ARG A 13 -2.31 -44.31 -7.10
N GLU A 14 -1.78 -45.47 -7.45
CA GLU A 14 -0.51 -45.54 -8.16
C GLU A 14 -0.60 -44.74 -9.47
N SER A 15 0.47 -44.02 -9.79
CA SER A 15 0.60 -43.22 -11.01
C SER A 15 0.73 -44.13 -12.24
N GLY A 16 -0.39 -44.73 -12.63
CA GLY A 16 -0.59 -45.45 -13.89
C GLY A 16 -1.20 -44.54 -14.95
N LYS A 17 -0.65 -44.59 -16.16
CA LYS A 17 -1.03 -43.88 -17.39
C LYS A 17 -2.56 -43.66 -17.55
N LYS A 18 -2.97 -42.41 -17.78
CA LYS A 18 -4.36 -42.04 -18.12
C LYS A 18 -4.67 -42.46 -19.57
N THR A 19 -5.62 -43.38 -19.77
CA THR A 19 -6.40 -43.47 -21.00
C THR A 19 -7.61 -42.55 -20.89
N ALA A 20 -7.97 -41.95 -22.01
CA ALA A 20 -8.92 -40.85 -22.14
C ALA A 20 -10.36 -41.20 -21.71
N SER A 21 -11.04 -40.15 -21.24
CA SER A 21 -12.49 -39.95 -21.18
C SER A 21 -13.32 -41.04 -20.49
N GLN A 22 -13.52 -40.87 -19.18
CA GLN A 22 -14.72 -41.37 -18.50
C GLN A 22 -15.44 -40.20 -17.84
N THR A 23 -16.49 -39.73 -18.50
CA THR A 23 -17.52 -38.86 -17.94
C THR A 23 -18.35 -39.66 -16.94
N GLY A 24 -18.06 -39.48 -15.65
CA GLY A 24 -18.84 -40.03 -14.53
C GLY A 24 -20.04 -39.15 -14.16
N TYR A 25 -20.91 -39.67 -13.27
CA TYR A 25 -22.23 -39.16 -12.87
C TYR A 25 -22.28 -37.77 -12.19
N ASP A 26 -21.16 -37.08 -11.98
CA ASP A 26 -21.13 -35.87 -11.14
C ASP A 26 -20.53 -34.63 -11.81
N GLY A 27 -20.11 -34.71 -13.07
CA GLY A 27 -19.58 -33.55 -13.82
C GLY A 27 -18.32 -32.89 -13.21
N TYR A 28 -17.79 -33.39 -12.09
CA TYR A 28 -16.62 -32.85 -11.43
C TYR A 28 -15.36 -33.15 -12.24
N VAL A 29 -14.71 -32.09 -12.71
CA VAL A 29 -13.38 -32.14 -13.33
C VAL A 29 -12.37 -31.83 -12.23
N GLU A 30 -11.59 -32.82 -11.80
CA GLU A 30 -10.48 -32.61 -10.86
C GLU A 30 -9.52 -31.54 -11.42
N PRO A 31 -9.29 -30.42 -10.71
CA PRO A 31 -8.33 -29.42 -11.15
C PRO A 31 -6.91 -29.99 -11.08
N ASP A 32 -6.05 -29.58 -12.01
CA ASP A 32 -4.63 -29.97 -11.99
C ASP A 32 -3.95 -29.37 -10.76
N THR A 33 -3.62 -30.22 -9.78
CA THR A 33 -3.04 -29.84 -8.49
C THR A 33 -1.52 -29.68 -8.53
N LYS A 34 -0.86 -29.89 -9.69
CA LYS A 34 0.60 -29.74 -9.79
C LYS A 34 1.07 -28.29 -9.62
N ILE A 35 0.21 -27.33 -9.91
CA ILE A 35 0.50 -25.90 -9.76
C ILE A 35 -0.61 -25.31 -8.89
N PRO A 36 -0.32 -24.86 -7.65
CA PRO A 36 -1.33 -24.22 -6.83
C PRO A 36 -1.86 -22.95 -7.54
N PRO A 37 -3.18 -22.69 -7.49
CA PRO A 37 -3.75 -21.51 -8.13
C PRO A 37 -3.15 -20.24 -7.51
N LYS A 38 -2.80 -19.27 -8.35
CA LYS A 38 -2.34 -17.95 -7.88
C LYS A 38 -3.45 -17.33 -7.01
N PRO A 39 -3.14 -16.82 -5.80
CA PRO A 39 -4.14 -16.18 -4.96
C PRO A 39 -4.78 -15.01 -5.71
N ALA A 40 -6.10 -14.85 -5.54
CA ALA A 40 -6.82 -13.71 -6.07
C ALA A 40 -6.32 -12.41 -5.42
N LYS A 41 -6.39 -11.29 -6.17
CA LYS A 41 -6.07 -9.97 -5.64
C LYS A 41 -6.96 -9.66 -4.43
N VAL A 42 -6.36 -9.08 -3.39
CA VAL A 42 -7.07 -8.77 -2.15
C VAL A 42 -7.77 -7.41 -2.28
N ILE A 43 -7.28 -6.54 -3.16
CA ILE A 43 -7.79 -5.19 -3.38
C ILE A 43 -8.11 -4.93 -4.86
N LYS A 44 -8.99 -3.95 -5.10
CA LYS A 44 -9.31 -3.46 -6.45
C LYS A 44 -8.17 -2.60 -6.98
N ASP A 45 -8.00 -2.57 -8.29
CA ASP A 45 -7.03 -1.70 -8.94
C ASP A 45 -7.38 -0.23 -8.73
N VAL A 46 -6.37 0.59 -8.39
CA VAL A 46 -6.50 2.03 -8.17
C VAL A 46 -5.70 2.74 -9.27
N THR A 47 -6.34 3.69 -9.95
CA THR A 47 -5.70 4.47 -11.02
C THR A 47 -5.92 5.97 -10.81
N VAL A 48 -4.89 6.77 -11.03
CA VAL A 48 -4.93 8.23 -10.96
C VAL A 48 -4.59 8.80 -12.33
N ASN A 49 -5.57 9.41 -13.00
CA ASN A 49 -5.41 9.98 -14.35
C ASN A 49 -4.75 9.01 -15.37
N GLY A 50 -5.06 7.71 -15.26
CA GLY A 50 -4.50 6.66 -16.12
C GLY A 50 -3.21 6.02 -15.62
N VAL A 51 -2.60 6.54 -14.54
CA VAL A 51 -1.45 5.92 -13.87
C VAL A 51 -1.95 4.87 -12.88
N LEU A 52 -1.47 3.63 -12.99
CA LEU A 52 -1.81 2.54 -12.07
C LEU A 52 -1.00 2.64 -10.79
N ILE A 53 -1.67 2.62 -9.65
CA ILE A 53 -1.04 2.38 -8.34
C ILE A 53 -1.07 0.87 -8.11
N ALA A 54 0.10 0.24 -8.08
CA ALA A 54 0.18 -1.21 -8.02
C ALA A 54 -0.30 -1.75 -6.66
N GLU A 55 -0.92 -2.92 -6.66
CA GLU A 55 -1.37 -3.59 -5.43
C GLU A 55 -0.22 -3.82 -4.45
N ALA A 56 0.98 -4.15 -4.95
CA ALA A 56 2.17 -4.33 -4.13
C ALA A 56 2.57 -3.04 -3.39
N ASP A 57 2.44 -1.88 -4.03
CA ASP A 57 2.76 -0.59 -3.42
C ASP A 57 1.75 -0.24 -2.33
N ILE A 58 0.45 -0.48 -2.57
CA ILE A 58 -0.61 -0.30 -1.57
C ILE A 58 -0.37 -1.23 -0.37
N MET A 59 0.01 -2.48 -0.61
CA MET A 59 0.30 -3.43 0.47
C MET A 59 1.53 -3.03 1.28
N ALA A 60 2.59 -2.55 0.63
CA ALA A 60 3.79 -2.05 1.31
C ALA A 60 3.45 -0.82 2.14
N GLU A 61 2.69 0.12 1.56
CA GLU A 61 2.30 1.35 2.24
C GLU A 61 1.35 1.06 3.41
N ALA A 62 0.46 0.08 3.32
CA ALA A 62 -0.43 -0.30 4.43
C ALA A 62 0.30 -0.66 5.73
N GLN A 63 1.58 -1.05 5.67
CA GLN A 63 2.41 -1.26 6.86
C GLN A 63 2.65 0.04 7.64
N ASN A 64 2.54 1.20 6.98
CA ASN A 64 2.69 2.55 7.54
C ASN A 64 1.36 3.15 8.02
N HIS A 65 0.22 2.46 7.86
CA HIS A 65 -1.12 2.95 8.22
C HIS A 65 -1.77 2.09 9.31
N PRO A 66 -1.47 2.34 10.61
CA PRO A 66 -2.14 1.66 11.70
C PRO A 66 -3.65 1.88 11.66
N ALA A 67 -4.42 0.81 11.67
CA ALA A 67 -5.88 0.86 11.65
C ALA A 67 -6.50 -0.34 12.40
N ASP A 68 -7.78 -0.21 12.77
CA ASP A 68 -8.52 -1.25 13.50
C ASP A 68 -8.70 -2.55 12.68
N THR A 69 -8.63 -2.46 11.35
CA THR A 69 -8.76 -3.62 10.45
C THR A 69 -7.78 -3.55 9.29
N PRO A 70 -7.34 -4.70 8.74
CA PRO A 70 -6.48 -4.73 7.56
C PRO A 70 -7.07 -4.02 6.35
N GLY A 71 -8.39 -4.15 6.13
CA GLY A 71 -9.08 -3.46 5.04
C GLY A 71 -9.05 -1.94 5.19
N ALA A 72 -9.14 -1.42 6.41
CA ALA A 72 -9.01 0.01 6.67
C ALA A 72 -7.58 0.51 6.42
N ALA A 73 -6.56 -0.25 6.85
CA ALA A 73 -5.16 0.08 6.56
C ALA A 73 -4.88 0.14 5.05
N LEU A 74 -5.38 -0.84 4.28
CA LEU A 74 -5.28 -0.86 2.82
C LEU A 74 -5.99 0.33 2.17
N ALA A 75 -7.17 0.70 2.66
CA ALA A 75 -7.91 1.86 2.14
C ALA A 75 -7.18 3.18 2.42
N GLN A 76 -6.60 3.35 3.62
CA GLN A 76 -5.81 4.52 3.99
C GLN A 76 -4.52 4.60 3.16
N ALA A 77 -3.84 3.47 2.96
CA ALA A 77 -2.66 3.39 2.09
C ALA A 77 -2.97 3.74 0.64
N ALA A 78 -4.04 3.18 0.07
CA ALA A 78 -4.48 3.52 -1.28
C ALA A 78 -4.80 5.01 -1.42
N HIS A 79 -5.47 5.60 -0.42
CA HIS A 79 -5.76 7.03 -0.39
C HIS A 79 -4.47 7.87 -0.32
N ALA A 80 -3.53 7.52 0.55
CA ALA A 80 -2.25 8.21 0.68
C ALA A 80 -1.46 8.19 -0.64
N LEU A 81 -1.35 7.03 -1.29
CA LEU A 81 -0.68 6.89 -2.58
C LEU A 81 -1.42 7.65 -3.70
N THR A 82 -2.75 7.71 -3.64
CA THR A 82 -3.55 8.52 -4.59
C THR A 82 -3.20 10.00 -4.47
N VAL A 83 -3.18 10.53 -3.24
CA VAL A 83 -2.80 11.93 -2.99
C VAL A 83 -1.36 12.20 -3.41
N ARG A 84 -0.44 11.29 -3.08
CA ARG A 84 0.96 11.36 -3.47
C ARG A 84 1.12 11.46 -4.99
N GLU A 85 0.45 10.58 -5.73
CA GLU A 85 0.49 10.59 -7.20
C GLU A 85 -0.11 11.88 -7.78
N LEU A 86 -1.23 12.38 -7.24
CA LEU A 86 -1.80 13.66 -7.66
C LEU A 86 -0.82 14.83 -7.46
N LEU A 87 -0.12 14.86 -6.33
CA LEU A 87 0.88 15.90 -6.05
C LEU A 87 2.09 15.79 -6.98
N LEU A 88 2.55 14.57 -7.29
CA LEU A 88 3.64 14.37 -8.25
C LEU A 88 3.25 14.81 -9.68
N GLN A 89 2.03 14.51 -10.11
CA GLN A 89 1.51 14.98 -11.39
C GLN A 89 1.43 16.50 -11.45
N GLU A 90 0.97 17.13 -10.37
CA GLU A 90 0.89 18.59 -10.28
C GLU A 90 2.26 19.26 -10.24
N ALA A 91 3.21 18.69 -9.50
CA ALA A 91 4.61 19.12 -9.51
C ALA A 91 5.21 19.04 -10.91
N GLY A 92 4.97 17.94 -11.63
CA GLY A 92 5.39 17.80 -13.03
C GLY A 92 4.74 18.84 -13.95
N ARG A 93 3.45 19.15 -13.73
CA ARG A 93 2.73 20.21 -14.48
C ARG A 93 3.32 21.59 -14.25
N LEU A 94 3.80 21.88 -13.04
CA LEU A 94 4.39 23.16 -12.64
C LEU A 94 5.92 23.23 -12.84
N GLY A 95 6.56 22.10 -13.17
CA GLY A 95 8.01 22.03 -13.37
C GLY A 95 8.81 22.07 -12.06
N VAL A 96 8.25 21.55 -10.97
CA VAL A 96 8.94 21.45 -9.67
C VAL A 96 9.85 20.22 -9.69
N GLU A 97 11.16 20.42 -9.47
CA GLU A 97 12.18 19.38 -9.49
C GLU A 97 12.97 19.33 -8.19
N ALA A 98 13.33 18.11 -7.74
CA ALA A 98 14.23 17.94 -6.61
C ALA A 98 15.66 18.35 -7.00
N PRO A 99 16.39 19.09 -6.14
CA PRO A 99 17.78 19.42 -6.39
C PRO A 99 18.65 18.16 -6.46
N ALA A 100 19.78 18.28 -7.16
CA ALA A 100 20.76 17.20 -7.22
C ALA A 100 21.25 16.85 -5.80
N THR A 101 21.23 15.55 -5.51
CA THR A 101 21.69 14.97 -4.24
C THR A 101 23.14 15.39 -3.96
N ALA A 102 23.35 16.09 -2.86
CA ALA A 102 24.69 16.44 -2.40
C ALA A 102 25.22 15.21 -1.69
N GLY A 103 26.21 14.51 -2.27
CA GLY A 103 26.79 13.27 -1.74
C GLY A 103 27.59 13.43 -0.43
N ASP A 104 27.09 14.23 0.51
CA ASP A 104 27.71 14.62 1.77
C ASP A 104 27.51 13.58 2.89
N GLY A 105 26.91 12.43 2.57
CA GLY A 105 26.74 11.30 3.48
C GLY A 105 25.60 11.48 4.48
N LYS A 106 24.78 12.54 4.38
CA LYS A 106 23.51 12.61 5.11
C LYS A 106 22.48 11.68 4.48
N ARG A 107 21.55 11.22 5.31
CA ARG A 107 20.36 10.51 4.85
C ARG A 107 19.50 11.52 4.11
N GLU A 108 19.45 11.40 2.79
CA GLU A 108 18.62 12.27 1.95
C GLU A 108 17.16 11.81 1.97
N GLU A 109 16.27 12.77 1.87
CA GLU A 109 14.84 12.55 1.63
C GLU A 109 14.65 11.84 0.27
N ALA A 110 13.62 11.02 0.14
CA ALA A 110 13.30 10.43 -1.15
C ALA A 110 12.99 11.55 -2.15
N ARG A 111 13.44 11.43 -3.41
CA ARG A 111 13.27 12.49 -4.42
C ARG A 111 11.81 12.93 -4.57
N GLU A 112 10.90 11.97 -4.61
CA GLU A 112 9.45 12.22 -4.72
C GLU A 112 8.93 13.05 -3.55
N ASP A 113 9.36 12.73 -2.33
CA ASP A 113 8.96 13.45 -1.12
C ASP A 113 9.54 14.88 -1.12
N THR A 114 10.78 15.05 -1.61
CA THR A 114 11.40 16.36 -1.81
C THR A 114 10.61 17.22 -2.80
N VAL A 115 10.20 16.66 -3.94
CA VAL A 115 9.38 17.34 -4.94
C VAL A 115 8.04 17.77 -4.35
N ILE A 116 7.37 16.89 -3.62
CA ILE A 116 6.08 17.18 -2.99
C ILE A 116 6.22 18.31 -1.97
N ARG A 117 7.26 18.29 -1.13
CA ARG A 117 7.52 19.35 -0.15
C ARG A 117 7.73 20.70 -0.82
N LEU A 118 8.54 20.75 -1.89
CA LEU A 118 8.77 21.98 -2.66
C LEU A 118 7.49 22.50 -3.34
N LEU A 119 6.65 21.62 -3.87
CA LEU A 119 5.35 21.98 -4.42
C LEU A 119 4.47 22.66 -3.35
N ILE A 120 4.40 22.06 -2.15
CA ILE A 120 3.61 22.61 -1.04
C ILE A 120 4.16 23.97 -0.61
N GLU A 121 5.48 24.11 -0.46
CA GLU A 121 6.13 25.39 -0.13
C GLU A 121 5.84 26.49 -1.17
N GLN A 122 5.68 26.12 -2.44
CA GLN A 122 5.39 27.06 -3.53
C GLN A 122 3.91 27.47 -3.58
N GLU A 123 2.99 26.51 -3.46
CA GLU A 123 1.57 26.72 -3.77
C GLU A 123 0.67 26.95 -2.55
N VAL A 124 1.14 26.63 -1.33
CA VAL A 124 0.33 26.76 -0.10
C VAL A 124 0.69 28.03 0.66
N ASP A 125 -0.23 28.99 0.69
CA ASP A 125 -0.14 30.14 1.59
C ASP A 125 -0.59 29.75 3.01
N VAL A 126 0.32 29.89 3.97
CA VAL A 126 0.07 29.56 5.38
C VAL A 126 -0.16 30.87 6.15
N PRO A 127 -1.39 31.12 6.66
CA PRO A 127 -1.67 32.34 7.38
C PRO A 127 -0.85 32.42 8.67
N GLN A 128 -0.25 33.59 8.90
CA GLN A 128 0.50 33.86 10.13
C GLN A 128 -0.46 34.36 11.22
N ALA A 129 -0.35 33.77 12.40
CA ALA A 129 -1.12 34.21 13.56
C ALA A 129 -0.63 35.58 14.04
N GLY A 130 -1.56 36.51 14.29
CA GLY A 130 -1.24 37.81 14.86
C GLY A 130 -0.98 37.75 16.37
N ASP A 131 -0.39 38.82 16.91
CA ASP A 131 -0.09 38.94 18.36
C ASP A 131 -1.32 38.72 19.25
N GLU A 132 -2.49 39.23 18.84
CA GLU A 132 -3.73 39.08 19.61
C GLU A 132 -4.21 37.62 19.66
N GLU A 133 -4.08 36.90 18.55
CA GLU A 133 -4.43 35.49 18.45
C GLU A 133 -3.48 34.65 19.30
N CYS A 134 -2.18 34.94 19.23
CA CYS A 134 -1.17 34.33 20.08
C CYS A 134 -1.48 34.53 21.57
N ARG A 135 -1.79 35.76 21.99
CA ARG A 135 -2.17 36.06 23.39
C ARG A 135 -3.44 35.33 23.82
N ARG A 136 -4.45 35.27 22.95
CA ARG A 136 -5.71 34.55 23.21
C ARG A 136 -5.46 33.05 23.40
N ILE A 137 -4.68 32.43 22.52
CA ILE A 137 -4.32 31.01 22.63
C ILE A 137 -3.52 30.75 23.91
N TYR A 138 -2.53 31.59 24.21
CA TYR A 138 -1.74 31.48 25.44
C TYR A 138 -2.63 31.55 26.69
N ALA A 139 -3.51 32.55 26.77
CA ALA A 139 -4.39 32.76 27.92
C ALA A 139 -5.33 31.56 28.16
N VAL A 140 -5.93 31.01 27.10
CA VAL A 140 -6.82 29.84 27.19
C VAL A 140 -6.05 28.57 27.54
N ASN A 141 -4.80 28.44 27.08
CA ASN A 141 -4.00 27.22 27.19
C ASN A 141 -2.82 27.35 28.16
N ARG A 142 -2.93 28.18 29.20
CA ARG A 142 -1.84 28.45 30.18
C ARG A 142 -1.16 27.18 30.71
N HIS A 143 -1.94 26.12 30.94
CA HIS A 143 -1.45 24.83 31.44
C HIS A 143 -0.52 24.09 30.46
N ARG A 144 -0.53 24.43 29.16
CA ARG A 144 0.39 23.88 28.15
C ARG A 144 1.73 24.61 28.10
N PHE A 145 1.83 25.77 28.77
CA PHE A 145 2.98 26.67 28.75
C PHE A 145 3.57 26.88 30.15
N CYS A 146 3.60 25.82 30.97
CA CYS A 146 4.25 25.77 32.27
C CYS A 146 5.27 24.63 32.34
N SER A 147 6.32 24.79 33.15
CA SER A 147 7.32 23.77 33.47
C SER A 147 7.10 23.20 34.86
#